data_AF-A0AAX4KG81-F1
#
_entry.id   AF-A0AAX4KG81-F1
#
_cell.length_a   1.000
_cell.length_b   1.000
_cell.length_c   1.000
_cell.angle_alpha   90.00
_cell.angle_beta   90.00
_cell.angle_gamma   90.00
#
_symmetry.space_group_name_H-M   'P 1'
#
loop_
_entity.id
_entity.type
_entity.pdbx_description
1 polymer ?
#
loop_
_entity_poly.entity_id
_entity_poly.type
_entity_poly.pdbx_seq_one_letter_code
_entity_poly.pdbx_strand_id
1 'polypeptide(L)'
;MLINHLLAVLCCICAGPINVIFARPVDTLPGQDEQFKDNLAGPLWSEGGPVVTDVLQGPDGECWFQASLAALVKCHPATITNIVEDIGIGNGEEGKDTDKAKIKLLTKDDEWKFLEVDHKSSVTGIADGLTNWWPAAIKRGVMKMGGYEGVKENTLDGGKASNALRFLTGKEVDATIEPTIPGAWYWIKHSNNSPMVIGTKGETSKLDSRHAYAVMSYSGDGPDNARARLRDPNNGVKWYDLKDIIDDIQNIAGLADFASVP
;
A
#
# COMPACT_ATOMS: atom_id res chain seq x y z
N MET A 1 -66.96 9.66 61.79
CA MET A 1 -65.57 9.87 62.22
C MET A 1 -64.68 9.03 61.31
N LEU A 2 -63.88 9.71 60.46
CA LEU A 2 -62.79 9.22 59.58
C LEU A 2 -63.13 8.14 58.52
N ILE A 3 -62.37 7.96 57.43
CA ILE A 3 -61.73 8.78 56.38
C ILE A 3 -61.39 7.78 55.25
N ASN A 4 -61.31 8.29 54.02
CA ASN A 4 -61.09 7.64 52.73
C ASN A 4 -59.79 6.84 52.49
N HIS A 5 -59.84 6.12 51.33
CA HIS A 5 -58.78 5.73 50.35
C HIS A 5 -58.34 4.26 50.42
N LEU A 6 -58.70 3.37 49.48
CA LEU A 6 -58.56 3.33 48.02
C LEU A 6 -57.10 3.29 47.54
N LEU A 7 -56.56 2.09 47.31
CA LEU A 7 -55.41 1.89 46.42
C LEU A 7 -55.65 0.66 45.53
N ALA A 8 -55.73 0.92 44.22
CA ALA A 8 -55.79 -0.06 43.16
C ALA A 8 -54.39 -0.63 42.89
N VAL A 9 -54.27 -1.95 42.79
CA VAL A 9 -53.07 -2.63 42.27
C VAL A 9 -53.30 -2.85 40.78
N LEU A 10 -52.70 -1.98 39.95
CA LEU A 10 -52.71 -2.09 38.50
C LEU A 10 -51.44 -2.83 38.05
N CYS A 11 -51.66 -3.92 37.32
CA CYS A 11 -50.66 -4.69 36.61
C CYS A 11 -50.03 -3.85 35.49
N CYS A 12 -48.69 -3.79 35.42
CA CYS A 12 -47.94 -3.33 34.25
C CYS A 12 -46.64 -4.13 34.16
N ILE A 13 -46.66 -5.17 33.32
CA ILE A 13 -45.45 -5.80 32.80
C ILE A 13 -44.88 -4.81 31.78
N CYS A 14 -43.89 -4.03 32.19
CA CYS A 14 -43.13 -3.18 31.27
C CYS A 14 -42.24 -4.09 30.42
N ALA A 15 -42.66 -4.33 29.18
CA ALA A 15 -41.75 -4.69 28.10
C ALA A 15 -40.79 -3.52 27.87
N GLY A 16 -39.63 -3.54 28.54
CA GLY A 16 -38.54 -2.62 28.24
C GLY A 16 -37.96 -2.94 26.87
N PRO A 17 -37.61 -1.94 26.05
CA PRO A 17 -36.89 -2.20 24.81
C PRO A 17 -35.58 -2.90 25.17
N ILE A 18 -35.33 -4.04 24.52
CA ILE A 18 -34.00 -4.64 24.48
C ILE A 18 -33.11 -3.60 23.80
N ASN A 19 -32.37 -2.84 24.60
CA ASN A 19 -31.23 -2.08 24.11
C ASN A 19 -30.21 -3.11 23.65
N VAL A 20 -30.31 -3.50 22.38
CA VAL A 20 -29.17 -4.07 21.67
C VAL A 20 -28.14 -2.94 21.65
N ILE A 21 -27.20 -2.99 22.59
CA ILE A 21 -26.00 -2.19 22.55
C ILE A 21 -25.23 -2.74 21.34
N PHE A 22 -25.50 -2.18 20.17
CA PHE A 22 -24.56 -2.25 19.07
C PHE A 22 -23.30 -1.58 19.59
N ALA A 23 -22.28 -2.39 19.88
CA ALA A 23 -20.94 -1.89 20.06
C ALA A 23 -20.63 -1.07 18.80
N ARG A 24 -20.60 0.26 18.95
CA ARG A 24 -19.99 1.12 17.94
C ARG A 24 -18.53 0.68 17.89
N PRO A 25 -17.93 0.47 16.71
CA PRO A 25 -16.50 0.23 16.65
C PRO A 25 -15.81 1.42 17.31
N VAL A 26 -15.22 1.16 18.48
CA VAL A 26 -14.35 2.09 19.18
C VAL A 26 -12.99 1.82 18.60
N ASP A 27 -12.56 2.61 17.63
CA ASP A 27 -11.16 2.66 17.20
C ASP A 27 -10.91 4.03 16.56
N THR A 28 -10.72 5.04 17.41
CA THR A 28 -9.98 6.25 17.02
C THR A 28 -8.63 6.15 17.72
N LEU A 29 -7.60 5.77 16.97
CA LEU A 29 -6.23 5.80 17.47
C LEU A 29 -5.72 7.24 17.53
N PRO A 30 -4.77 7.56 18.43
CA PRO A 30 -4.24 8.92 18.60
C PRO A 30 -3.65 9.43 17.28
N GLY A 31 -4.08 10.63 16.84
CA GLY A 31 -3.61 11.27 15.61
C GLY A 31 -4.65 11.36 14.48
N GLN A 32 -5.86 10.82 14.67
CA GLN A 32 -6.97 11.04 13.75
C GLN A 32 -7.69 12.35 14.10
N ASP A 33 -7.45 13.41 13.34
CA ASP A 33 -8.27 14.62 13.40
C ASP A 33 -9.74 14.27 13.04
N GLU A 34 -10.69 14.84 13.77
CA GLU A 34 -12.12 14.55 13.65
C GLU A 34 -12.74 14.87 12.27
N GLN A 35 -11.97 15.46 11.34
CA GLN A 35 -12.42 15.88 10.01
C GLN A 35 -12.66 14.73 9.01
N PHE A 36 -12.17 13.51 9.25
CA PHE A 36 -12.36 12.38 8.33
C PHE A 36 -13.62 11.53 8.60
N LYS A 37 -14.47 11.94 9.56
CA LYS A 37 -15.66 11.14 9.95
C LYS A 37 -16.73 11.03 8.85
N ASP A 38 -16.72 11.91 7.84
CA ASP A 38 -17.84 12.04 6.90
C ASP A 38 -17.65 11.43 5.50
N ASN A 39 -16.42 11.11 5.06
CA ASN A 39 -16.22 10.44 3.76
C ASN A 39 -16.36 8.92 3.90
N LEU A 40 -17.57 8.43 3.60
CA LEU A 40 -17.90 7.00 3.60
C LEU A 40 -17.33 6.22 2.41
N ALA A 41 -16.91 6.92 1.37
CA ALA A 41 -16.39 6.36 0.15
C ALA A 41 -15.40 7.34 -0.50
N GLY A 42 -14.62 6.83 -1.44
CA GLY A 42 -13.76 7.60 -2.33
C GLY A 42 -13.43 6.77 -3.57
N PRO A 43 -12.93 7.35 -4.66
CA PRO A 43 -12.61 6.59 -5.85
C PRO A 43 -11.36 5.73 -5.62
N LEU A 44 -11.37 4.48 -6.07
CA LEU A 44 -10.15 3.68 -6.03
C LEU A 44 -9.05 4.37 -6.85
N TRP A 45 -9.39 4.87 -8.04
CA TRP A 45 -8.57 5.67 -8.93
C TRP A 45 -9.43 6.62 -9.76
N SER A 46 -8.81 7.65 -10.35
CA SER A 46 -9.47 8.60 -11.23
C SER A 46 -9.82 8.01 -12.60
N GLU A 47 -10.60 8.74 -13.42
CA GLU A 47 -10.82 8.41 -14.84
C GLU A 47 -9.45 8.35 -15.56
N GLY A 48 -9.06 7.15 -16.02
CA GLY A 48 -7.72 6.89 -16.56
C GLY A 48 -6.88 5.88 -15.75
N GLY A 49 -7.39 5.41 -14.61
CA GLY A 49 -6.79 4.30 -13.87
C GLY A 49 -5.75 4.72 -12.82
N PRO A 50 -5.14 3.72 -12.15
CA PRO A 50 -4.16 3.96 -11.10
C PRO A 50 -2.87 4.55 -11.67
N VAL A 51 -2.31 5.54 -10.97
CA VAL A 51 -1.09 6.22 -11.39
C VAL A 51 -0.07 6.30 -10.26
N VAL A 52 1.19 6.53 -10.63
CA VAL A 52 2.31 6.62 -9.68
C VAL A 52 2.11 7.72 -8.64
N THR A 53 1.44 8.82 -9.00
CA THR A 53 1.18 9.94 -8.10
C THR A 53 0.16 9.61 -7.01
N ASP A 54 -0.58 8.50 -7.13
CA ASP A 54 -1.43 7.99 -6.06
C ASP A 54 -0.61 7.34 -4.96
N VAL A 55 0.67 7.01 -5.19
CA VAL A 55 1.51 6.31 -4.21
C VAL A 55 2.32 7.31 -3.40
N LEU A 56 1.98 7.43 -2.12
CA LEU A 56 2.67 8.28 -1.15
C LEU A 56 2.82 7.52 0.16
N GLN A 57 4.04 7.45 0.68
CA GLN A 57 4.31 6.80 1.96
C GLN A 57 3.82 7.69 3.10
N GLY A 58 3.17 7.09 4.11
CA GLY A 58 2.90 7.77 5.37
C GLY A 58 3.95 7.43 6.45
N PRO A 59 3.69 7.72 7.73
CA PRO A 59 4.69 7.67 8.80
C PRO A 59 5.32 6.29 9.13
N ASP A 60 4.85 5.21 8.51
CA ASP A 60 5.33 3.85 8.79
C ASP A 60 6.63 3.51 8.02
N GLY A 61 7.34 2.47 8.45
CA GLY A 61 8.54 1.91 7.82
C GLY A 61 8.28 1.13 6.51
N GLU A 62 7.35 1.62 5.70
CA GLU A 62 6.73 0.92 4.57
C GLU A 62 7.29 1.30 3.19
N CYS A 63 8.40 2.02 3.17
CA CYS A 63 9.05 2.47 1.94
C CYS A 63 9.24 1.34 0.90
N TRP A 64 9.59 0.13 1.36
CA TRP A 64 9.76 -1.07 0.54
C TRP A 64 8.47 -1.47 -0.20
N PHE A 65 7.32 -1.28 0.44
CA PHE A 65 6.01 -1.59 -0.11
C PHE A 65 5.55 -0.51 -1.08
N GLN A 66 5.64 0.76 -0.66
CA GLN A 66 5.23 1.89 -1.50
C GLN A 66 6.10 2.04 -2.74
N ALA A 67 7.43 1.84 -2.63
CA ALA A 67 8.32 1.79 -3.78
C ALA A 67 7.94 0.66 -4.75
N SER A 68 7.53 -0.50 -4.23
CA SER A 68 7.07 -1.61 -5.07
C SER A 68 5.77 -1.29 -5.81
N LEU A 69 4.78 -0.68 -5.14
CA LEU A 69 3.56 -0.21 -5.79
C LEU A 69 3.86 0.82 -6.89
N ALA A 70 4.71 1.81 -6.59
CA ALA A 70 5.12 2.81 -7.56
C ALA A 70 5.83 2.20 -8.77
N ALA A 71 6.72 1.23 -8.56
CA ALA A 71 7.41 0.53 -9.65
C ALA A 71 6.43 -0.28 -10.52
N LEU A 72 5.47 -0.96 -9.89
CA LEU A 72 4.45 -1.77 -10.57
C LEU A 72 3.53 -0.91 -11.42
N VAL A 73 2.87 0.08 -10.81
CA VAL A 73 1.91 0.95 -11.53
C VAL A 73 2.60 1.76 -12.63
N LYS A 74 3.89 2.11 -12.46
CA LYS A 74 4.69 2.75 -13.50
C LYS A 74 4.90 1.87 -14.73
N CYS A 75 5.08 0.56 -14.54
CA CYS A 75 5.34 -0.35 -15.65
C CYS A 75 4.03 -0.84 -16.27
N HIS A 76 3.05 -1.21 -15.46
CA HIS A 76 1.81 -1.86 -15.91
C HIS A 76 0.66 -1.50 -14.95
N PRO A 77 -0.05 -0.38 -15.17
CA PRO A 77 -1.21 0.00 -14.36
C PRO A 77 -2.29 -1.09 -14.28
N ALA A 78 -2.43 -1.90 -15.35
CA ALA A 78 -3.36 -3.02 -15.42
C ALA A 78 -3.11 -4.09 -14.33
N THR A 79 -1.87 -4.23 -13.86
CA THR A 79 -1.57 -5.13 -12.75
C THR A 79 -2.29 -4.71 -11.47
N ILE A 80 -2.46 -3.41 -11.23
CA ILE A 80 -3.21 -2.90 -10.08
C ILE A 80 -4.71 -3.19 -10.25
N THR A 81 -5.28 -2.94 -11.42
CA THR A 81 -6.70 -3.22 -11.69
C THR A 81 -7.02 -4.71 -11.71
N ASN A 82 -6.02 -5.57 -11.96
CA ASN A 82 -6.17 -7.03 -11.89
C ASN A 82 -6.16 -7.58 -10.46
N ILE A 83 -5.64 -6.82 -9.48
CA ILE A 83 -5.58 -7.25 -8.07
C ILE A 83 -6.52 -6.46 -7.16
N VAL A 84 -7.10 -5.36 -7.63
CA VAL A 84 -8.08 -4.55 -6.90
C VAL A 84 -9.39 -4.54 -7.66
N GLU A 85 -10.44 -5.03 -7.01
CA GLU A 85 -11.80 -5.03 -7.53
C GLU A 85 -12.70 -4.18 -6.64
N ASP A 86 -13.45 -3.25 -7.23
CA ASP A 86 -14.52 -2.55 -6.54
C ASP A 86 -15.70 -3.52 -6.30
N ILE A 87 -16.07 -3.68 -5.03
CA ILE A 87 -17.22 -4.49 -4.61
C ILE A 87 -18.22 -3.68 -3.77
N GLY A 88 -18.02 -2.36 -3.72
CA GLY A 88 -18.82 -1.42 -2.96
C GLY A 88 -19.83 -0.67 -3.83
N ILE A 89 -20.23 0.51 -3.36
CA ILE A 89 -21.27 1.33 -4.00
C ILE A 89 -20.92 1.82 -5.41
N GLY A 90 -19.64 1.84 -5.78
CA GLY A 90 -19.17 2.30 -7.09
C GLY A 90 -19.40 1.29 -8.22
N ASN A 91 -19.66 0.01 -7.89
CA ASN A 91 -19.93 -1.08 -8.84
C ASN A 91 -18.86 -1.27 -9.95
N GLY A 92 -17.61 -0.86 -9.71
CA GLY A 92 -16.53 -1.03 -10.68
C GLY A 92 -16.45 0.05 -11.75
N GLU A 93 -17.24 1.11 -11.63
CA GLU A 93 -17.14 2.27 -12.52
C GLU A 93 -15.89 3.11 -12.17
N GLU A 94 -15.07 3.42 -13.18
CA GLU A 94 -13.88 4.24 -13.00
C GLU A 94 -14.22 5.64 -12.48
N GLY A 95 -13.42 6.17 -11.55
CA GLY A 95 -13.63 7.48 -10.97
C GLY A 95 -14.85 7.60 -10.04
N LYS A 96 -15.64 6.54 -9.84
CA LYS A 96 -16.74 6.54 -8.88
C LYS A 96 -16.25 6.24 -7.48
N ASP A 97 -16.86 6.93 -6.53
CA ASP A 97 -16.67 6.64 -5.12
C ASP A 97 -17.13 5.23 -4.79
N THR A 98 -16.28 4.50 -4.07
CA THR A 98 -16.62 3.21 -3.49
C THR A 98 -16.17 3.12 -2.04
N ASP A 99 -16.95 2.42 -1.24
CA ASP A 99 -16.71 2.17 0.18
C ASP A 99 -15.97 0.85 0.43
N LYS A 100 -15.83 -0.02 -0.57
CA LYS A 100 -15.25 -1.36 -0.42
C LYS A 100 -14.47 -1.83 -1.63
N ALA A 101 -13.40 -2.57 -1.36
CA ALA A 101 -12.62 -3.23 -2.39
C ALA A 101 -12.26 -4.66 -1.98
N LYS A 102 -12.04 -5.52 -2.96
CA LYS A 102 -11.53 -6.88 -2.82
C LYS A 102 -10.14 -6.95 -3.42
N ILE A 103 -9.17 -7.39 -2.62
CA ILE A 103 -7.75 -7.42 -2.97
C ILE A 103 -7.28 -8.85 -3.17
N LYS A 104 -6.70 -9.14 -4.34
CA LYS A 104 -6.10 -10.43 -4.66
C LYS A 104 -4.60 -10.40 -4.38
N LEU A 105 -4.10 -11.27 -3.49
CA LEU A 105 -2.69 -11.34 -3.11
C LEU A 105 -2.18 -12.79 -3.05
N LEU A 106 -0.92 -13.00 -3.38
CA LEU A 106 -0.27 -14.31 -3.27
C LEU A 106 0.34 -14.47 -1.86
N THR A 107 -0.09 -15.51 -1.14
CA THR A 107 0.45 -15.87 0.18
C THR A 107 1.86 -16.45 0.08
N LYS A 108 2.54 -16.58 1.23
CA LYS A 108 3.88 -17.17 1.26
C LYS A 108 3.91 -18.62 0.77
N ASP A 109 2.78 -19.32 0.90
CA ASP A 109 2.57 -20.74 0.56
C ASP A 109 2.06 -20.91 -0.89
N ASP A 110 2.21 -19.89 -1.74
CA ASP A 110 1.83 -19.86 -3.16
C ASP A 110 0.32 -20.01 -3.44
N GLU A 111 -0.52 -19.65 -2.47
CA GLU A 111 -1.97 -19.60 -2.64
C GLU A 111 -2.47 -18.16 -2.86
N TRP A 112 -3.38 -17.96 -3.82
CA TRP A 112 -4.06 -16.69 -4.01
C TRP A 112 -5.19 -16.51 -2.99
N LYS A 113 -5.16 -15.40 -2.23
CA LYS A 113 -6.23 -14.98 -1.34
C LYS A 113 -6.93 -13.73 -1.85
N PHE A 114 -8.23 -13.66 -1.57
CA PHE A 114 -9.08 -12.50 -1.84
C PHE A 114 -9.51 -11.90 -0.50
N LEU A 115 -9.22 -10.62 -0.30
CA LEU A 115 -9.39 -9.94 0.98
C LEU A 115 -10.25 -8.69 0.79
N GLU A 116 -11.40 -8.66 1.44
CA GLU A 116 -12.27 -7.50 1.43
C GLU A 116 -11.79 -6.44 2.41
N VAL A 117 -11.82 -5.18 2.01
CA VAL A 117 -11.34 -4.02 2.78
C VAL A 117 -12.31 -2.87 2.61
N ASP A 118 -12.56 -2.15 3.70
CA ASP A 118 -13.45 -0.99 3.71
C ASP A 118 -12.64 0.30 3.58
N HIS A 119 -13.17 1.30 2.89
CA HIS A 119 -12.58 2.64 2.74
C HIS A 119 -12.26 3.27 4.10
N LYS A 120 -13.17 3.09 5.07
CA LYS A 120 -13.05 3.65 6.44
C LYS A 120 -12.12 2.89 7.37
N SER A 121 -11.62 1.71 7.00
CA SER A 121 -10.80 0.94 7.93
C SER A 121 -9.50 1.71 8.26
N SER A 122 -9.25 1.93 9.54
CA SER A 122 -8.12 2.72 10.03
C SER A 122 -6.83 2.02 9.66
N VAL A 123 -6.09 2.59 8.72
CA VAL A 123 -4.72 2.19 8.47
C VAL A 123 -3.88 3.42 8.72
N THR A 124 -3.13 3.39 9.83
CA THR A 124 -2.06 4.36 10.09
C THR A 124 -1.09 4.30 8.92
N GLY A 125 -0.38 5.38 8.60
CA GLY A 125 0.79 5.25 7.73
C GLY A 125 0.55 5.39 6.24
N ILE A 126 -0.62 5.78 5.73
CA ILE A 126 -0.71 6.30 4.35
C ILE A 126 -0.81 7.80 4.45
N ALA A 127 -0.06 8.51 3.62
CA ALA A 127 -0.06 9.95 3.66
C ALA A 127 -1.48 10.48 3.45
N ASP A 128 -1.92 11.28 4.41
CA ASP A 128 -3.19 12.00 4.35
C ASP A 128 -3.23 12.91 3.11
N GLY A 129 -4.39 13.00 2.47
CA GLY A 129 -4.65 13.97 1.39
C GLY A 129 -4.63 13.42 -0.04
N LEU A 130 -4.44 12.11 -0.25
CA LEU A 130 -4.65 11.50 -1.55
C LEU A 130 -6.15 11.25 -1.81
N THR A 131 -6.61 11.61 -3.00
CA THR A 131 -8.01 11.43 -3.42
C THR A 131 -8.34 10.00 -3.83
N ASN A 132 -7.34 9.25 -4.31
CA ASN A 132 -7.48 7.88 -4.79
C ASN A 132 -6.96 6.91 -3.72
N TRP A 133 -7.76 5.92 -3.34
CA TRP A 133 -7.45 5.05 -2.18
C TRP A 133 -7.02 3.62 -2.53
N TRP A 134 -6.77 3.29 -3.80
CA TRP A 134 -6.27 1.96 -4.17
C TRP A 134 -4.97 1.53 -3.44
N PRO A 135 -3.96 2.40 -3.18
CA PRO A 135 -2.78 1.99 -2.44
C PRO A 135 -3.14 1.63 -0.99
N ALA A 136 -4.10 2.37 -0.43
CA ALA A 136 -4.66 2.07 0.87
C ALA A 136 -5.36 0.74 0.89
N ALA A 137 -6.27 0.49 -0.04
CA ALA A 137 -6.96 -0.78 -0.18
C ALA A 137 -5.97 -1.96 -0.20
N ILE A 138 -4.92 -1.89 -1.03
CA ILE A 138 -3.88 -2.93 -1.10
C ILE A 138 -3.14 -3.05 0.24
N LYS A 139 -2.69 -1.95 0.86
CA LYS A 139 -2.02 -2.00 2.18
C LYS A 139 -2.89 -2.73 3.21
N ARG A 140 -4.19 -2.40 3.28
CA ARG A 140 -5.14 -3.06 4.19
C ARG A 140 -5.24 -4.55 3.90
N GLY A 141 -5.31 -4.92 2.63
CA GLY A 141 -5.31 -6.31 2.18
C GLY A 141 -4.04 -7.05 2.61
N VAL A 142 -2.87 -6.45 2.41
CA VAL A 142 -1.58 -7.04 2.81
C VAL A 142 -1.52 -7.27 4.31
N MET A 143 -1.93 -6.30 5.14
CA MET A 143 -1.95 -6.47 6.60
C MET A 143 -2.93 -7.56 7.05
N LYS A 144 -4.12 -7.64 6.44
CA LYS A 144 -5.08 -8.74 6.68
C LYS A 144 -4.52 -10.09 6.25
N MET A 145 -3.73 -10.14 5.18
CA MET A 145 -3.10 -11.38 4.70
C MET A 145 -2.06 -11.91 5.69
N GLY A 146 -1.20 -11.01 6.20
CA GLY A 146 -0.07 -11.37 7.06
C GLY A 146 0.94 -12.29 6.38
N GLY A 147 1.77 -12.95 7.21
CA GLY A 147 2.61 -14.08 6.81
C GLY A 147 3.96 -13.75 6.16
N TYR A 148 4.12 -12.56 5.56
CA TYR A 148 5.40 -12.09 5.02
C TYR A 148 6.21 -11.28 6.04
N GLU A 149 7.54 -11.32 5.89
CA GLU A 149 8.44 -10.45 6.66
C GLU A 149 8.08 -8.98 6.44
N GLY A 150 7.96 -8.26 7.55
CA GLY A 150 7.57 -6.85 7.59
C GLY A 150 6.08 -6.57 7.45
N VAL A 151 5.23 -7.61 7.36
CA VAL A 151 3.77 -7.48 7.39
C VAL A 151 3.26 -7.85 8.78
N LYS A 152 2.68 -6.87 9.49
CA LYS A 152 2.09 -7.03 10.82
C LYS A 152 0.61 -6.64 10.78
N GLU A 153 -0.15 -7.02 11.80
CA GLU A 153 -1.61 -6.84 11.86
C GLU A 153 -2.08 -5.40 11.57
N ASN A 154 -1.30 -4.40 11.97
CA ASN A 154 -1.65 -2.98 11.83
C ASN A 154 -0.53 -2.10 11.27
N THR A 155 0.56 -2.68 10.77
CA THR A 155 1.68 -1.88 10.24
C THR A 155 2.52 -2.67 9.24
N LEU A 156 3.16 -1.95 8.32
CA LEU A 156 4.17 -2.46 7.42
C LEU A 156 5.51 -1.85 7.81
N ASP A 157 6.45 -2.68 8.27
CA ASP A 157 7.71 -2.18 8.82
C ASP A 157 8.81 -3.24 8.74
N GLY A 158 9.97 -2.87 8.20
CA GLY A 158 11.14 -3.74 8.09
C GLY A 158 10.98 -4.86 7.05
N GLY A 159 10.10 -4.69 6.07
CA GLY A 159 9.91 -5.66 4.99
C GLY A 159 10.90 -5.51 3.84
N LYS A 160 10.70 -6.33 2.80
CA LYS A 160 11.57 -6.38 1.62
C LYS A 160 10.77 -6.16 0.35
N ALA A 161 11.31 -5.35 -0.55
CA ALA A 161 10.69 -5.11 -1.85
C ALA A 161 10.46 -6.40 -2.64
N SER A 162 11.34 -7.42 -2.46
CA SER A 162 11.15 -8.72 -3.10
C SER A 162 9.87 -9.43 -2.66
N ASN A 163 9.53 -9.36 -1.37
CA ASN A 163 8.28 -9.90 -0.86
C ASN A 163 7.08 -9.15 -1.46
N ALA A 164 7.14 -7.81 -1.49
CA ALA A 164 6.08 -7.00 -2.11
C ALA A 164 5.85 -7.38 -3.57
N LEU A 165 6.90 -7.39 -4.38
CA LEU A 165 6.78 -7.77 -5.79
C LEU A 165 6.20 -9.19 -5.93
N ARG A 166 6.61 -10.15 -5.09
CA ARG A 166 6.07 -11.51 -5.12
C ARG A 166 4.57 -11.55 -4.78
N PHE A 167 4.15 -11.00 -3.64
CA PHE A 167 2.75 -11.12 -3.23
C PHE A 167 1.78 -10.29 -4.09
N LEU A 168 2.27 -9.24 -4.75
CA LEU A 168 1.47 -8.40 -5.65
C LEU A 168 1.32 -9.00 -7.05
N THR A 169 2.31 -9.76 -7.52
CA THR A 169 2.36 -10.22 -8.93
C THR A 169 2.21 -11.73 -9.07
N GLY A 170 2.50 -12.48 -8.01
CA GLY A 170 2.63 -13.93 -8.02
C GLY A 170 3.79 -14.46 -8.88
N LYS A 171 4.74 -13.60 -9.25
CA LYS A 171 5.92 -13.97 -10.03
C LYS A 171 7.13 -14.18 -9.14
N GLU A 172 8.07 -14.96 -9.66
CA GLU A 172 9.42 -15.06 -9.10
C GLU A 172 10.12 -13.71 -9.13
N VAL A 173 10.96 -13.48 -8.12
CA VAL A 173 11.64 -12.22 -7.90
C VAL A 173 13.11 -12.49 -7.65
N ASP A 174 13.96 -11.83 -8.42
CA ASP A 174 15.39 -11.85 -8.21
C ASP A 174 15.81 -10.59 -7.44
N ALA A 175 16.95 -10.70 -6.75
CA ALA A 175 17.60 -9.56 -6.15
C ALA A 175 19.12 -9.68 -6.24
N THR A 176 19.79 -8.53 -6.40
CA THR A 176 21.23 -8.41 -6.23
C THR A 176 21.54 -7.63 -4.96
N ILE A 177 22.54 -8.07 -4.21
CA ILE A 177 23.00 -7.44 -2.97
C ILE A 177 24.31 -6.73 -3.25
N GLU A 178 24.44 -5.50 -2.75
CA GLU A 178 25.62 -4.64 -2.89
C GLU A 178 26.18 -4.63 -4.33
N PRO A 179 25.36 -4.22 -5.30
CA PRO A 179 25.74 -4.27 -6.70
C PRO A 179 26.95 -3.36 -6.98
N THR A 180 27.81 -3.80 -7.89
CA THR A 180 28.77 -2.91 -8.55
C THR A 180 28.07 -2.02 -9.57
N ILE A 181 28.72 -0.97 -10.08
CA ILE A 181 28.12 -0.11 -11.14
C ILE A 181 27.70 -0.95 -12.37
N PRO A 182 28.52 -1.87 -12.93
CA PRO A 182 28.06 -2.74 -14.02
C PRO A 182 26.88 -3.62 -13.63
N GLY A 183 26.84 -4.12 -12.40
CA GLY A 183 25.71 -4.88 -11.87
C GLY A 183 24.44 -4.04 -11.80
N ALA A 184 24.50 -2.86 -11.18
CA ALA A 184 23.37 -1.95 -11.09
C ALA A 184 22.87 -1.53 -12.48
N TRP A 185 23.78 -1.24 -13.42
CA TRP A 185 23.43 -0.96 -14.81
C TRP A 185 22.70 -2.11 -15.49
N TYR A 186 23.20 -3.35 -15.31
CA TYR A 186 22.57 -4.56 -15.84
C TYR A 186 21.10 -4.65 -15.40
N TRP A 187 20.80 -4.27 -14.17
CA TRP A 187 19.44 -4.20 -13.65
C TRP A 187 18.66 -3.01 -14.24
N ILE A 188 19.07 -1.77 -13.95
CA ILE A 188 18.21 -0.59 -14.17
C ILE A 188 17.84 -0.36 -15.65
N LYS A 189 18.62 -0.87 -16.61
CA LYS A 189 18.30 -0.78 -18.05
C LYS A 189 17.01 -1.52 -18.44
N HIS A 190 16.48 -2.37 -17.55
CA HIS A 190 15.20 -3.05 -17.73
C HIS A 190 14.03 -2.36 -17.02
N SER A 191 14.29 -1.30 -16.24
CA SER A 191 13.28 -0.60 -15.42
C SER A 191 12.14 0.02 -16.23
N ASN A 192 12.30 0.18 -17.53
CA ASN A 192 11.22 0.65 -18.40
C ASN A 192 10.12 -0.40 -18.59
N ASN A 193 10.44 -1.69 -18.50
CA ASN A 193 9.51 -2.79 -18.84
C ASN A 193 9.19 -3.72 -17.65
N SER A 194 10.08 -3.78 -16.66
CA SER A 194 9.94 -4.61 -15.46
C SER A 194 10.04 -3.72 -14.21
N PRO A 195 9.20 -3.91 -13.18
CA PRO A 195 9.25 -3.12 -11.96
C PRO A 195 10.54 -3.42 -11.19
N MET A 196 11.22 -2.38 -10.72
CA MET A 196 12.46 -2.52 -9.97
C MET A 196 12.48 -1.57 -8.79
N VAL A 197 13.05 -2.03 -7.68
CA VAL A 197 13.15 -1.29 -6.43
C VAL A 197 14.58 -1.36 -5.93
N ILE A 198 15.14 -0.21 -5.55
CA ILE A 198 16.45 -0.09 -4.91
C ILE A 198 16.24 0.05 -3.41
N GLY A 199 16.85 -0.84 -2.63
CA GLY A 199 16.99 -0.70 -1.18
C GLY A 199 18.35 -0.12 -0.82
N THR A 200 18.38 0.78 0.16
CA THR A 200 19.60 1.49 0.58
C THR A 200 20.19 0.95 1.89
N LYS A 201 21.46 1.24 2.11
CA LYS A 201 22.21 0.83 3.31
C LYS A 201 21.76 1.60 4.55
N GLY A 202 22.24 1.13 5.71
CA GLY A 202 22.03 1.81 6.99
C GLY A 202 22.72 3.17 7.11
N GLU A 203 23.82 3.35 6.39
CA GLU A 203 24.58 4.59 6.30
C GLU A 203 24.75 4.93 4.82
N THR A 204 24.39 6.15 4.44
CA THR A 204 24.35 6.63 3.05
C THR A 204 24.84 8.07 2.97
N SER A 205 25.22 8.50 1.77
CA SER A 205 25.81 9.81 1.52
C SER A 205 24.95 10.72 0.62
N LYS A 206 24.10 10.13 -0.22
CA LYS A 206 23.26 10.82 -1.23
C LYS A 206 21.79 10.43 -1.15
N LEU A 207 21.51 9.15 -0.90
CA LEU A 207 20.16 8.61 -0.72
C LEU A 207 19.79 8.58 0.76
N ASP A 208 18.50 8.48 1.06
CA ASP A 208 18.04 8.30 2.44
C ASP A 208 18.40 6.90 2.93
N SER A 209 18.88 6.81 4.17
CA SER A 209 19.32 5.56 4.80
C SER A 209 18.14 4.65 5.16
N ARG A 210 18.33 3.32 5.02
CA ARG A 210 17.31 2.28 5.27
C ARG A 210 15.98 2.53 4.55
N HIS A 211 16.08 3.10 3.35
CA HIS A 211 14.96 3.51 2.51
C HIS A 211 14.88 2.72 1.21
N ALA A 212 13.72 2.78 0.56
CA ALA A 212 13.50 2.12 -0.73
C ALA A 212 12.99 3.11 -1.79
N TYR A 213 13.50 2.95 -3.01
CA TYR A 213 13.19 3.79 -4.16
C TYR A 213 12.68 2.96 -5.33
N ALA A 214 11.62 3.40 -5.98
CA ALA A 214 11.21 2.81 -7.26
C ALA A 214 12.13 3.31 -8.38
N VAL A 215 12.61 2.41 -9.24
CA VAL A 215 13.35 2.80 -10.44
C VAL A 215 12.35 3.16 -11.53
N MET A 216 12.24 4.45 -11.84
CA MET A 216 11.23 4.99 -12.75
C MET A 216 11.65 4.88 -14.20
N SER A 217 12.93 5.10 -14.46
CA SER A 217 13.55 5.01 -15.78
C SER A 217 15.06 5.02 -15.64
N TYR A 218 15.76 4.80 -16.76
CA TYR A 218 17.21 4.91 -16.84
C TYR A 218 17.62 5.80 -18.02
N SER A 219 18.88 6.22 -18.03
CA SER A 219 19.55 6.82 -19.19
C SER A 219 21.03 6.47 -19.19
N GLY A 220 21.71 6.70 -20.31
CA GLY A 220 23.08 6.27 -20.56
C GLY A 220 23.13 5.12 -21.57
N ASP A 221 24.33 4.82 -22.06
CA ASP A 221 24.61 3.74 -23.01
C ASP A 221 25.49 2.65 -22.40
N GLY A 222 25.99 2.86 -21.18
CA GLY A 222 26.78 1.87 -20.45
C GLY A 222 26.98 2.24 -18.98
N PRO A 223 27.71 1.40 -18.23
CA PRO A 223 27.99 1.62 -16.80
C PRO A 223 28.63 2.99 -16.51
N ASP A 224 29.48 3.49 -17.40
CA ASP A 224 30.29 4.70 -17.17
C ASP A 224 29.47 6.00 -17.15
N ASN A 225 28.30 6.03 -17.81
CA ASN A 225 27.38 7.17 -17.86
C ASN A 225 25.96 6.80 -17.42
N ALA A 226 25.81 5.67 -16.73
CA ALA A 226 24.52 5.17 -16.27
C ALA A 226 23.88 6.12 -15.26
N ARG A 227 22.61 6.45 -15.49
CA ARG A 227 21.80 7.25 -14.57
C ARG A 227 20.47 6.56 -14.30
N ALA A 228 20.03 6.65 -13.06
CA ALA A 228 18.72 6.15 -12.64
C ALA A 228 17.81 7.32 -12.26
N ARG A 229 16.58 7.27 -12.74
CA ARG A 229 15.51 8.14 -12.25
C ARG A 229 14.79 7.40 -11.13
N LEU A 230 14.94 7.88 -9.90
CA LEU A 230 14.41 7.22 -8.71
C LEU A 230 13.21 7.99 -8.19
N ARG A 231 12.15 7.27 -7.83
CA ARG A 231 11.05 7.81 -7.03
C ARG A 231 11.23 7.41 -5.58
N ASP A 232 11.39 8.42 -4.76
CA ASP A 232 11.22 8.37 -3.32
C ASP A 232 9.71 8.39 -3.00
N PRO A 233 9.18 7.39 -2.27
CA PRO A 233 7.80 7.41 -1.81
C PRO A 233 7.42 8.62 -0.95
N ASN A 234 8.39 9.35 -0.38
CA ASN A 234 8.19 10.58 0.41
C ASN A 234 8.47 11.86 -0.39
N ASN A 235 9.53 11.86 -1.20
CA ASN A 235 10.14 13.09 -1.74
C ASN A 235 10.01 13.24 -3.27
N GLY A 236 9.22 12.39 -3.93
CA GLY A 236 8.98 12.49 -5.37
C GLY A 236 10.11 11.91 -6.21
N VAL A 237 10.40 12.49 -7.38
CA VAL A 237 11.24 11.85 -8.40
C VAL A 237 12.49 12.68 -8.71
N LYS A 238 13.67 12.05 -8.73
CA LYS A 238 14.96 12.70 -9.04
C LYS A 238 15.88 11.79 -9.87
N TRP A 239 16.74 12.42 -10.68
CA TRP A 239 17.81 11.73 -11.41
C TRP A 239 19.08 11.66 -10.58
N TYR A 240 19.75 10.51 -10.64
CA TYR A 240 21.03 10.24 -10.00
C TYR A 240 21.97 9.58 -10.99
N ASP A 241 23.24 9.98 -10.98
CA ASP A 241 24.29 9.23 -11.66
C ASP A 241 24.61 8.00 -10.81
N LEU A 242 24.67 6.81 -11.41
CA LEU A 242 24.86 5.56 -10.63
C LEU A 242 26.18 5.59 -9.84
N LYS A 243 27.24 6.14 -10.42
CA LYS A 243 28.55 6.30 -9.75
C LYS A 243 28.46 7.11 -8.45
N ASP A 244 27.50 8.00 -8.32
CA ASP A 244 27.36 8.87 -7.14
C ASP A 244 26.57 8.19 -6.02
N ILE A 245 25.76 7.18 -6.35
CA ILE A 245 24.84 6.53 -5.41
C ILE A 245 25.12 5.05 -5.18
N ILE A 246 26.04 4.43 -5.94
CA ILE A 246 26.25 2.97 -5.88
C ILE A 246 26.64 2.50 -4.48
N ASP A 247 27.43 3.28 -3.76
CA ASP A 247 27.88 2.95 -2.41
C ASP A 247 26.74 3.02 -1.39
N ASP A 248 25.66 3.76 -1.68
CA ASP A 248 24.45 3.84 -0.85
C ASP A 248 23.49 2.65 -1.09
N ILE A 249 23.63 1.93 -2.21
CA ILE A 249 22.73 0.84 -2.60
C ILE A 249 23.07 -0.44 -1.84
N GLN A 250 22.12 -0.96 -1.07
CA GLN A 250 22.22 -2.25 -0.41
C GLN A 250 21.74 -3.39 -1.31
N ASN A 251 20.67 -3.17 -2.07
CA ASN A 251 20.13 -4.17 -2.98
C ASN A 251 19.31 -3.55 -4.11
N ILE A 252 19.12 -4.32 -5.17
CA ILE A 252 18.14 -4.05 -6.22
C ILE A 252 17.29 -5.31 -6.38
N ALA A 253 15.97 -5.17 -6.28
CA ALA A 253 15.01 -6.25 -6.47
C ALA A 253 14.13 -5.95 -7.69
N GLY A 254 13.72 -7.00 -8.40
CA GLY A 254 12.89 -6.92 -9.60
C GLY A 254 12.39 -8.30 -9.99
N LEU A 255 11.39 -8.36 -10.87
CA LEU A 255 10.86 -9.65 -11.31
C LEU A 255 11.94 -10.47 -12.01
N ALA A 256 11.96 -11.77 -11.73
CA ALA A 256 12.92 -12.69 -12.32
C ALA A 256 12.89 -12.61 -13.85
N ASP A 257 14.07 -12.75 -14.47
CA ASP A 257 14.27 -12.59 -15.92
C ASP A 257 13.75 -11.25 -16.51
N PHE A 258 13.58 -10.23 -15.67
CA PHE A 258 12.96 -8.96 -16.03
C PHE A 258 11.57 -9.13 -16.64
N ALA A 259 10.81 -10.10 -16.13
CA ALA A 259 9.46 -10.36 -16.60
C ALA A 259 8.61 -9.09 -16.57
N SER A 260 7.74 -8.94 -17.58
CA SER A 260 6.62 -8.01 -17.48
C SER A 260 5.50 -8.61 -16.63
N VAL A 261 4.62 -7.74 -16.16
CA VAL A 261 3.33 -8.11 -15.58
C VAL A 261 2.23 -7.69 -16.55
N PRO A 262 1.18 -8.50 -16.73
CA PRO A 262 0.07 -8.15 -17.60
C PRO A 262 -0.81 -7.03 -17.03
#